data_AF-A0A1B8DC16-F1
#
_entry.id   AF-A0A1B8DC16-F1
#
_cell.length_a   1.000
_cell.length_b   1.000
_cell.length_c   1.000
_cell.angle_alpha   90.00
_cell.angle_beta   90.00
_cell.angle_gamma   90.00
#
_symmetry.space_group_name_H-M   'P 1'
#
loop_
_entity.id
_entity.type
_entity.pdbx_description
1 polymer ?
#
loop_
_entity_poly.entity_id
_entity_poly.type
_entity_poly.pdbx_seq_one_letter_code
_entity_poly.pdbx_strand_id
1 'polypeptide(L)'
;MAQTVGNFTLDPLVVAQLPLGSRILDASVHGSSTWSQTARIVVQLIDGNRKQLFLKCASKHSKPMIEGEYMSLLDLHKLDPSFVAKPL
;
A
#
# COMPACT_ATOMS: atom_id res chain seq x y z
N MET A 1 -7.41 11.66 12.04
CA MET A 1 -6.37 11.24 13.01
C MET A 1 -5.70 10.00 12.46
N ALA A 2 -4.37 9.88 12.54
CA ALA A 2 -3.65 8.71 12.04
C ALA A 2 -4.03 7.46 12.86
N GLN A 3 -4.10 6.30 12.21
CA GLN A 3 -4.50 5.04 12.87
C GLN A 3 -3.27 4.16 13.06
N THR A 4 -2.94 3.87 14.32
CA THR A 4 -1.90 2.89 14.66
C THR A 4 -2.57 1.54 14.89
N VAL A 5 -2.23 0.56 14.04
CA VAL A 5 -2.60 -0.85 14.23
C VAL A 5 -1.30 -1.62 14.01
N GLY A 6 -0.86 -2.42 14.99
CA GLY A 6 0.49 -3.01 14.94
C GLY A 6 1.60 -2.02 15.28
N ASN A 7 2.73 -2.07 14.56
CA ASN A 7 3.92 -1.23 14.82
C ASN A 7 4.16 -0.13 13.77
N PHE A 8 3.18 0.09 12.88
CA PHE A 8 3.24 1.12 11.85
C PHE A 8 2.01 2.03 11.93
N THR A 9 2.22 3.34 11.81
CA THR A 9 1.15 4.35 11.81
C THR A 9 0.74 4.68 10.39
N LEU A 10 -0.54 4.47 10.06
CA LEU A 10 -1.07 4.76 8.73
C LEU A 10 -1.55 6.21 8.60
N ASP A 11 -1.14 6.85 7.51
CA ASP A 11 -1.66 8.16 7.11
C ASP A 11 -3.16 8.03 6.76
N PRO A 12 -4.03 8.95 7.23
CA PRO A 12 -5.45 8.94 6.88
C PRO A 12 -5.75 8.90 5.38
N LEU A 13 -4.90 9.50 4.55
CA LEU A 13 -5.04 9.47 3.09
C LEU A 13 -4.79 8.07 2.54
N VAL A 14 -3.87 7.30 3.12
CA VAL A 14 -3.67 5.88 2.77
C VAL A 14 -4.88 5.05 3.19
N VAL A 15 -5.41 5.29 4.40
CA VAL A 15 -6.62 4.60 4.88
C VAL A 15 -7.81 4.85 3.95
N ALA A 16 -7.94 6.07 3.42
CA ALA A 16 -9.00 6.43 2.47
C ALA A 16 -8.89 5.73 1.11
N GLN A 17 -7.72 5.22 0.72
CA GLN A 17 -7.52 4.44 -0.52
C GLN A 17 -7.74 2.94 -0.34
N LEU A 18 -7.96 2.46 0.89
CA LEU A 18 -8.25 1.04 1.13
C LEU A 18 -9.60 0.65 0.51
N PRO A 19 -9.79 -0.62 0.14
CA PRO A 19 -11.07 -1.08 -0.41
C PRO A 19 -12.24 -0.70 0.51
N LEU A 20 -13.34 -0.22 -0.07
CA LEU A 20 -14.48 0.32 0.69
C LEU A 20 -14.99 -0.69 1.74
N GLY A 21 -15.23 -0.21 2.95
CA GLY A 21 -15.69 -1.04 4.06
C GLY A 21 -14.63 -1.94 4.69
N SER A 22 -13.36 -1.82 4.28
CA SER A 22 -12.27 -2.58 4.88
C SER A 22 -12.04 -2.20 6.34
N ARG A 23 -11.79 -3.20 7.19
CA ARG A 23 -11.29 -3.01 8.56
C ARG A 23 -9.80 -3.36 8.62
N ILE A 24 -8.97 -2.43 9.07
CA ILE A 24 -7.54 -2.67 9.27
C ILE A 24 -7.35 -3.61 10.48
N LEU A 25 -6.60 -4.69 10.28
CA LEU A 25 -6.29 -5.69 11.31
C LEU A 25 -4.85 -5.57 11.85
N ASP A 26 -3.90 -5.24 10.97
CA ASP A 26 -2.48 -5.05 11.30
C ASP A 26 -1.84 -4.08 10.31
N ALA A 27 -0.88 -3.28 10.79
CA ALA A 27 0.08 -2.57 9.95
C ALA A 27 1.47 -2.71 10.57
N SER A 28 2.41 -3.23 9.79
CA SER A 28 3.76 -3.52 10.29
C SER A 28 4.85 -3.11 9.30
N VAL A 29 5.95 -2.54 9.82
CA VAL A 29 7.13 -2.20 9.00
C VAL A 29 7.68 -3.48 8.35
N HIS A 30 7.94 -3.43 7.05
CA HIS A 30 8.37 -4.56 6.25
C HIS A 30 9.55 -4.21 5.35
N GLY A 31 10.59 -3.62 5.93
CA GLY A 31 11.84 -3.25 5.26
C GLY A 31 12.01 -1.76 4.95
N SER A 32 13.18 -1.44 4.41
CA SER A 32 13.53 -0.11 3.94
C SER A 32 14.46 -0.22 2.73
N SER A 33 14.35 0.72 1.81
CA SER A 33 15.29 0.95 0.72
C SER A 33 15.97 2.31 0.88
N THR A 34 16.89 2.65 -0.01
CA THR A 34 17.62 3.93 -0.01
C THR A 34 16.69 5.16 0.00
N TRP A 35 15.46 5.04 -0.48
CA TRP A 35 14.55 6.17 -0.69
C TRP A 35 13.10 5.91 -0.25
N SER A 36 12.82 4.76 0.36
CA SER A 36 11.49 4.43 0.90
C SER A 36 11.52 3.51 2.12
N GLN A 37 10.51 3.65 2.98
CA GLN A 37 10.16 2.64 3.96
C GLN A 37 8.98 1.83 3.44
N THR A 38 8.96 0.54 3.72
CA THR A 38 7.86 -0.34 3.32
C THR A 38 7.08 -0.82 4.54
N ALA A 39 5.79 -1.03 4.36
CA ALA A 39 4.92 -1.61 5.37
C ALA A 39 4.00 -2.64 4.75
N ARG A 40 3.64 -3.66 5.53
CA ARG A 40 2.57 -4.60 5.23
C ARG A 40 1.32 -4.15 5.97
N ILE A 41 0.21 -4.06 5.25
CA ILE A 41 -1.12 -3.79 5.83
C ILE A 41 -1.96 -5.04 5.65
N VAL A 42 -2.59 -5.50 6.73
CA VAL A 42 -3.58 -6.59 6.68
C VAL A 42 -4.95 -5.98 6.93
N VAL A 43 -5.86 -6.18 5.98
CA VAL A 43 -7.26 -5.73 6.09
C VAL A 43 -8.21 -6.91 6.02
N GLN A 44 -9.36 -6.78 6.68
CA GLN A 44 -10.54 -7.59 6.42
C GLN A 44 -11.47 -6.82 5.50
N LEU A 45 -11.84 -7.43 4.38
CA LEU A 45 -12.81 -6.91 3.43
C LEU A 45 -14.25 -7.13 3.95
N ILE A 46 -15.22 -6.48 3.31
CA ILE A 46 -16.63 -6.55 3.72
C ILE A 46 -17.24 -7.96 3.62
N ASP A 47 -16.72 -8.79 2.71
CA ASP A 47 -17.09 -10.20 2.56
C ASP A 47 -16.44 -11.11 3.62
N GLY A 48 -15.66 -10.54 4.53
CA GLY A 48 -14.95 -11.24 5.59
C GLY A 48 -13.56 -11.74 5.19
N ASN A 49 -13.19 -11.69 3.91
CA ASN A 49 -11.89 -12.15 3.42
C ASN A 49 -10.76 -11.26 3.92
N ARG A 50 -9.58 -11.87 4.14
CA ARG A 50 -8.37 -11.12 4.50
C ARG A 50 -7.56 -10.79 3.25
N LYS A 51 -7.12 -9.54 3.15
CA LYS A 51 -6.22 -9.08 2.09
C LYS A 51 -4.97 -8.47 2.71
N GLN A 52 -3.82 -8.81 2.13
CA GLN A 52 -2.54 -8.20 2.48
C GLN A 52 -2.18 -7.18 1.39
N LEU A 53 -1.75 -6.00 1.81
CA LEU A 53 -1.35 -4.91 0.93
C LEU A 53 0.08 -4.52 1.27
N PHE A 54 0.82 -4.11 0.25
CA PHE A 54 2.18 -3.62 0.37
C PHE A 54 2.20 -2.12 0.15
N LEU A 55 2.66 -1.38 1.16
CA LEU A 55 2.76 0.07 1.14
C LEU A 55 4.22 0.48 0.98
N LYS A 56 4.50 1.35 0.00
CA LYS A 56 5.77 2.07 -0.13
C LYS A 56 5.58 3.52 0.29
N CYS A 57 6.33 3.95 1.29
CA CYS A 57 6.38 5.33 1.75
C CYS A 57 7.68 5.98 1.26
N ALA A 58 7.57 6.88 0.28
CA ALA A 58 8.72 7.61 -0.25
C ALA A 58 9.21 8.72 0.69
N SER A 59 10.51 8.99 0.64
CA SER A 59 11.07 10.22 1.18
C SER A 59 10.66 11.44 0.35
N LYS A 60 10.81 12.64 0.90
CA LYS A 60 10.36 13.91 0.29
C LYS A 60 10.86 14.14 -1.15
N HIS A 61 12.03 13.62 -1.50
CA HIS A 61 12.65 13.83 -2.82
C HIS A 61 12.38 12.70 -3.82
N SER A 62 11.63 11.67 -3.41
CA SER A 62 11.45 10.44 -4.19
C SER A 62 10.11 10.37 -4.93
N LYS A 63 9.36 11.48 -4.98
CA LYS A 63 8.06 11.55 -5.63
C LYS A 63 8.10 11.11 -7.11
N PRO A 64 9.02 11.59 -7.96
CA PRO A 64 9.07 11.16 -9.36
C PRO A 64 9.33 9.65 -9.52
N MET A 65 10.07 9.06 -8.59
CA MET A 65 10.37 7.62 -8.60
C MET A 65 9.11 6.80 -8.30
N ILE A 66 8.33 7.19 -7.30
CA ILE A 66 7.06 6.53 -6.97
C ILE A 66 6.02 6.73 -8.08
N GLU A 67 5.92 7.91 -8.67
CA GLU A 67 5.00 8.16 -9.79
C GLU A 67 5.36 7.30 -11.01
N GLY A 68 6.65 7.20 -11.34
CA GLY A 68 7.14 6.32 -12.41
C GLY A 68 6.85 4.84 -12.13
N GLU A 69 7.06 4.38 -10.90
CA GLU A 69 6.73 3.00 -10.49
C GLU A 69 5.22 2.74 -10.58
N TYR A 70 4.39 3.66 -10.09
CA TYR A 70 2.92 3.54 -10.14
C TYR A 70 2.41 3.44 -11.58
N MET A 71 2.84 4.35 -12.46
CA MET A 71 2.41 4.34 -13.87
C MET A 71 2.89 3.08 -14.59
N SER A 72 4.14 2.65 -14.35
CA SER A 72 4.70 1.44 -14.95
C SER A 72 3.94 0.19 -14.51
N LEU A 73 3.65 0.06 -13.21
CA LEU A 73 2.85 -1.06 -12.69
C LEU A 73 1.41 -1.04 -13.22
N LEU A 74 0.83 0.14 -13.39
CA LEU A 74 -0.52 0.28 -13.95
C LEU A 74 -0.56 -0.21 -15.40
N ASP A 75 0.41 0.17 -16.23
CA ASP A 75 0.46 -0.23 -17.63
C ASP A 75 0.85 -1.71 -17.81
N LEU A 76 1.78 -2.22 -17.00
CA LEU A 76 2.08 -3.65 -16.95
C LEU A 76 0.86 -4.47 -16.52
N HIS A 77 0.10 -4.01 -15.53
CA HIS A 77 -1.12 -4.70 -15.09
C HIS A 77 -2.21 -4.69 -16.16
N LYS A 78 -2.34 -3.60 -16.94
CA LYS A 78 -3.26 -3.56 -18.08
C LYS A 78 -2.86 -4.55 -19.17
N LEU A 79 -1.56 -4.71 -19.41
CA LEU A 79 -1.02 -5.64 -20.41
C LEU A 79 -1.19 -7.11 -19.97
N ASP A 80 -0.80 -7.42 -18.74
CA ASP A 80 -0.96 -8.75 -18.13
C ASP A 80 -1.27 -8.64 -16.62
N PRO A 81 -2.54 -8.82 -16.24
CA PRO A 81 -2.95 -8.77 -14.83
C PRO A 81 -2.34 -9.87 -13.95
N SER A 82 -1.81 -10.94 -14.54
CA SER A 82 -1.19 -12.05 -13.81
C SER A 82 0.29 -11.79 -13.48
N PHE A 83 0.94 -10.88 -14.20
CA PHE A 83 2.36 -10.58 -14.05
C PHE A 83 2.65 -9.67 -12.85
N VAL A 84 1.82 -8.64 -12.65
CA VAL A 84 1.97 -7.68 -11.54
C VAL A 84 0.64 -7.41 -10.84
N ALA A 85 0.71 -7.13 -9.54
CA ALA A 85 -0.46 -6.66 -8.79
C ALA A 85 -0.91 -5.28 -9.28
N LYS A 86 -2.22 -5.05 -9.27
CA LYS A 86 -2.78 -3.72 -9.54
C LYS A 86 -2.37 -2.74 -8.44
N PRO A 87 -1.73 -1.60 -8.77
CA PRO A 87 -1.49 -0.55 -7.78
C PRO A 87 -2.82 0.11 -7.35
N LEU A 88 -2.86 0.59 -6.11
CA LEU A 88 -4.00 1.32 -5.51
C LEU A 88 -3.80 2.82 -5.64
#